data_AF-A0A0H2RNI9-F1
#
_entry.id   AF-A0A0H2RNI9-F1
#
_cell.length_a   1.000
_cell.length_b   1.000
_cell.length_c   1.000
_cell.angle_alpha   90.00
_cell.angle_beta   90.00
_cell.angle_gamma   90.00
#
_symmetry.space_group_name_H-M   'P 1'
#
loop_
_entity.id
_entity.type
_entity.pdbx_description
1 polymer ?
#
loop_
_entity_poly.entity_id
_entity_poly.type
_entity_poly.pdbx_seq_one_letter_code
_entity_poly.pdbx_strand_id
1 'polypeptide(L)'
;MLYRFLSLLLTSTLVCTSTTSATIDRKSVVSRFNPTRNASSSSTPMQVGNGNFAFGADVTGLQTFLPCAILSSWGWKNDSFPPGKSLEDVLSYEGVQLLNHGREVQYEFLNATGASEDQQELQQWLISNPNRVNLGRTGLAFLASPGGKVNENVTEGNLEDIVQTLDLWTGQMTTSFKFEGSNVTVRTVCAQDSDVIGVQVQSPLIAQKRLGLFVHCCQLSY
;
A
#
# COMPACT_ATOMS: atom_id res chain seq x y z
N MET A 1 -61.15 -57.56 42.11
CA MET A 1 -60.33 -56.34 42.33
C MET A 1 -59.38 -56.19 41.16
N LEU A 2 -59.61 -55.14 40.37
CA LEU A 2 -58.97 -54.86 39.08
C LEU A 2 -57.76 -53.95 39.34
N TYR A 3 -56.53 -54.33 38.97
CA TYR A 3 -55.39 -53.41 38.95
C TYR A 3 -54.79 -53.37 37.55
N ARG A 4 -54.87 -52.18 36.95
CA ARG A 4 -54.25 -51.78 35.69
C ARG A 4 -52.75 -51.62 35.90
N PHE A 5 -51.93 -52.22 35.03
CA PHE A 5 -50.54 -51.79 34.84
C PHE A 5 -50.38 -51.27 33.42
N LEU A 6 -50.28 -49.94 33.33
CA LEU A 6 -50.01 -49.18 32.12
C LEU A 6 -48.48 -49.14 31.95
N SER A 7 -47.93 -49.97 31.05
CA SER A 7 -46.50 -49.96 30.76
C SER A 7 -46.19 -48.83 29.78
N LEU A 8 -45.55 -47.78 30.28
CA LEU A 8 -45.10 -46.62 29.50
C LEU A 8 -43.87 -47.05 28.66
N LEU A 9 -44.05 -47.21 27.34
CA LEU A 9 -42.92 -47.46 26.42
C LEU A 9 -42.18 -46.14 26.18
N LEU A 10 -40.98 -46.01 26.76
CA LEU A 10 -40.09 -44.87 26.57
C LEU A 10 -39.39 -45.03 25.22
N THR A 11 -39.93 -44.43 24.14
CA THR A 11 -39.24 -44.37 22.84
C THR A 11 -38.11 -43.37 22.90
N SER A 12 -36.88 -43.86 23.06
CA SER A 12 -35.66 -43.07 22.91
C SER A 12 -35.48 -42.69 21.43
N THR A 13 -35.77 -41.44 21.10
CA THR A 13 -35.41 -40.85 19.81
C THR A 13 -33.92 -40.54 19.82
N LEU A 14 -33.12 -41.40 19.19
CA LEU A 14 -31.74 -41.11 18.83
C LEU A 14 -31.72 -39.96 17.82
N VAL A 15 -31.53 -38.74 18.32
CA VAL A 15 -31.22 -37.58 17.49
C VAL A 15 -29.79 -37.76 16.99
N CYS A 16 -29.66 -38.21 15.74
CA CYS A 16 -28.39 -38.28 15.06
C CYS A 16 -27.96 -36.84 14.74
N THR A 17 -27.18 -36.23 15.63
CA THR A 17 -26.58 -34.92 15.36
C THR A 17 -25.49 -35.11 14.31
N SER A 18 -25.82 -34.87 13.05
CA SER A 18 -24.83 -34.71 12.00
C SER A 18 -24.02 -33.45 12.33
N THR A 19 -22.78 -33.63 12.80
CA THR A 19 -21.83 -32.52 12.89
C THR A 19 -21.51 -32.09 11.46
N THR A 20 -22.14 -31.03 11.00
CA THR A 20 -21.84 -30.41 9.71
C THR A 20 -20.46 -29.77 9.82
N SER A 21 -19.42 -30.51 9.44
CA SER A 21 -18.11 -29.92 9.18
C SER A 21 -18.20 -29.18 7.85
N ALA A 22 -18.74 -27.96 7.89
CA ALA A 22 -18.76 -27.09 6.73
C ALA A 22 -17.34 -26.52 6.55
N THR A 23 -16.58 -27.12 5.65
CA THR A 23 -15.26 -26.60 5.27
C THR A 23 -15.45 -25.27 4.53
N ILE A 24 -14.94 -24.19 5.11
CA ILE A 24 -14.96 -22.86 4.47
C ILE A 24 -13.94 -22.88 3.32
N ASP A 25 -14.42 -22.67 2.09
CA ASP A 25 -13.55 -22.35 0.95
C ASP A 25 -13.00 -20.93 1.11
N ARG A 26 -11.88 -20.84 1.83
CA ARG A 26 -11.21 -19.55 2.13
C ARG A 26 -10.78 -18.83 0.86
N LYS A 27 -10.36 -19.55 -0.18
CA LYS A 27 -9.94 -18.93 -1.43
C LYS A 27 -11.12 -18.24 -2.10
N SER A 28 -12.26 -18.94 -2.24
CA SER A 28 -13.48 -18.34 -2.79
C SER A 28 -13.95 -17.14 -1.96
N VAL A 29 -13.88 -17.21 -0.62
CA VAL A 29 -14.27 -16.09 0.24
C VAL A 29 -13.35 -14.89 0.04
N VAL A 30 -12.02 -15.07 0.10
CA VAL A 30 -11.03 -13.98 -0.03
C VAL A 30 -11.08 -13.36 -1.43
N SER A 31 -11.11 -14.17 -2.49
CA SER A 31 -11.06 -13.68 -3.88
C SER A 31 -12.27 -12.83 -4.28
N ARG A 32 -13.42 -12.97 -3.60
CA ARG A 32 -14.60 -12.10 -3.83
C ARG A 32 -14.34 -10.64 -3.47
N PHE A 33 -13.36 -10.37 -2.63
CA PHE A 33 -13.00 -9.04 -2.16
C PHE A 33 -11.72 -8.51 -2.79
N ASN A 34 -11.22 -9.16 -3.85
CA ASN A 34 -10.09 -8.65 -4.62
C ASN A 34 -10.37 -7.21 -5.07
N PRO A 35 -9.59 -6.22 -4.62
CA PRO A 35 -9.79 -4.84 -5.01
C PRO A 35 -9.57 -4.68 -6.51
N THR A 36 -10.52 -4.01 -7.17
CA THR A 36 -10.43 -3.68 -8.60
C THR A 36 -10.55 -2.19 -8.83
N ARG A 37 -9.82 -1.66 -9.82
CA ARG A 37 -9.83 -0.24 -10.19
C ARG A 37 -9.67 -0.05 -11.69
N ASN A 38 -10.13 1.10 -12.17
CA ASN A 38 -10.04 1.54 -13.56
C ASN A 38 -9.41 2.94 -13.70
N ALA A 39 -9.00 3.56 -12.59
CA ALA A 39 -8.30 4.84 -12.55
C ALA A 39 -7.37 4.88 -11.32
N SER A 40 -6.35 5.73 -11.38
CA SER A 40 -5.43 5.92 -10.28
C SER A 40 -6.07 6.72 -9.13
N SER A 41 -5.53 6.56 -7.92
CA SER A 41 -5.93 7.34 -6.75
C SER A 41 -4.72 8.04 -6.17
N SER A 42 -4.83 9.35 -5.95
CA SER A 42 -3.77 10.16 -5.32
C SER A 42 -3.59 9.87 -3.82
N SER A 43 -4.59 9.27 -3.16
CA SER A 43 -4.59 9.02 -1.72
C SER A 43 -4.50 7.55 -1.34
N THR A 44 -4.82 6.62 -2.24
CA THR A 44 -4.87 5.19 -1.93
C THR A 44 -4.16 4.37 -3.00
N PRO A 45 -2.82 4.33 -3.06
CA PRO A 45 -2.12 3.51 -4.07
C PRO A 45 -2.43 2.02 -3.88
N MET A 46 -2.55 1.27 -4.98
CA MET A 46 -2.62 -0.19 -4.91
C MET A 46 -1.23 -0.73 -4.62
N GLN A 47 -1.11 -1.67 -3.70
CA GLN A 47 0.19 -2.06 -3.14
C GLN A 47 0.39 -3.57 -3.17
N VAL A 48 1.63 -3.96 -3.44
CA VAL A 48 2.15 -5.31 -3.17
C VAL A 48 3.29 -5.19 -2.17
N GLY A 49 3.44 -6.18 -1.29
CA GLY A 49 4.47 -6.14 -0.26
C GLY A 49 4.59 -7.47 0.47
N ASN A 50 5.67 -7.61 1.24
CA ASN A 50 5.99 -8.83 2.01
C ASN A 50 5.96 -8.58 3.53
N GLY A 51 5.50 -7.40 3.97
CA GLY A 51 5.48 -6.96 5.36
C GLY A 51 6.72 -6.15 5.79
N ASN A 52 7.87 -6.36 5.14
CA ASN A 52 9.09 -5.58 5.33
C ASN A 52 9.31 -4.55 4.23
N PHE A 53 8.78 -4.79 3.03
CA PHE A 53 8.90 -3.96 1.85
C PHE A 53 7.53 -3.82 1.19
N ALA A 54 7.23 -2.61 0.71
CA ALA A 54 5.98 -2.29 0.04
C ALA A 54 6.25 -1.44 -1.21
N PHE A 55 5.60 -1.82 -2.31
CA PHE A 55 5.60 -1.11 -3.58
C PHE A 55 4.19 -0.64 -3.90
N GLY A 56 3.99 0.69 -3.88
CA GLY A 56 2.76 1.31 -4.35
C GLY A 56 2.79 1.57 -5.85
N ALA A 57 1.67 1.32 -6.51
CA ALA A 57 1.46 1.54 -7.93
C ALA A 57 0.22 2.40 -8.22
N ASP A 58 0.31 3.11 -9.33
CA ASP A 58 -0.82 3.68 -10.04
C ASP A 58 -1.49 2.63 -10.93
N VAL A 59 -2.47 3.06 -11.73
CA VAL A 59 -3.31 2.14 -12.50
C VAL A 59 -2.54 1.33 -13.55
N THR A 60 -1.32 1.74 -13.92
CA THR A 60 -0.44 0.98 -14.82
C THR A 60 0.15 -0.29 -14.19
N GLY A 61 -0.02 -0.48 -12.88
CA GLY A 61 0.63 -1.56 -12.12
C GLY A 61 2.08 -1.25 -11.73
N LEU A 62 2.55 -0.03 -12.04
CA LEU A 62 3.84 0.55 -11.67
C LEU A 62 3.66 2.00 -11.23
N GLN A 63 4.72 2.81 -11.21
CA GLN A 63 4.69 4.22 -10.78
C GLN A 63 4.90 5.16 -11.98
N THR A 64 4.09 4.97 -13.02
CA THR A 64 4.20 5.65 -14.31
C THR A 64 3.72 7.11 -14.25
N PHE A 65 2.55 7.36 -13.66
CA PHE A 65 1.92 8.68 -13.56
C PHE A 65 1.96 9.25 -12.15
N LEU A 66 1.82 8.42 -11.11
CA LEU A 66 1.85 8.88 -9.72
C LEU A 66 3.17 8.51 -9.03
N PRO A 67 3.73 9.41 -8.20
CA PRO A 67 4.93 9.15 -7.43
C PRO A 67 4.60 8.37 -6.16
N CYS A 68 3.98 7.19 -6.29
CA CYS A 68 3.76 6.31 -5.15
C CYS A 68 5.12 5.94 -4.52
N ALA A 69 5.12 5.69 -3.21
CA ALA A 69 6.35 5.36 -2.51
C ALA A 69 6.71 3.88 -2.64
N ILE A 70 8.01 3.61 -2.67
CA ILE A 70 8.61 2.31 -2.35
C ILE A 70 9.21 2.45 -0.96
N LEU A 71 8.67 1.76 0.03
CA LEU A 71 9.10 1.87 1.42
C LEU A 71 9.53 0.52 1.97
N SER A 72 10.45 0.53 2.93
CA SER A 72 10.86 -0.66 3.68
C SER A 72 10.94 -0.40 5.18
N SER A 73 11.09 -1.48 5.96
CA SER A 73 11.33 -1.44 7.39
C SER A 73 12.74 -0.94 7.75
N TRP A 74 13.69 -0.99 6.81
CA TRP A 74 15.11 -0.67 7.03
C TRP A 74 15.56 0.65 6.38
N GLY A 75 14.84 1.17 5.40
CA GLY A 75 15.19 2.40 4.70
C GLY A 75 14.75 3.63 5.49
N TRP A 76 15.63 4.18 6.31
CA TRP A 76 15.38 5.40 7.09
C TRP A 76 16.33 6.53 6.69
N LYS A 77 15.86 7.76 6.79
CA LYS A 77 16.65 8.99 6.67
C LYS A 77 16.44 9.89 7.86
N ASN A 78 17.42 10.76 8.08
CA ASN A 78 17.32 11.86 9.02
C ASN A 78 17.41 13.16 8.22
N ASP A 79 16.44 14.04 8.40
CA ASP A 79 16.47 15.36 7.79
C ASP A 79 17.34 16.31 8.62
N SER A 80 17.93 17.30 7.97
CA SER A 80 18.66 18.37 8.66
C SER A 80 17.77 19.07 9.69
N PHE A 81 18.37 19.56 10.78
CA PHE A 81 17.64 20.34 11.77
C PHE A 81 16.96 21.56 11.12
N PRO A 82 15.83 22.03 11.69
CA PRO A 82 15.25 23.31 11.27
C PRO A 82 16.28 24.44 11.34
N PRO A 83 16.19 25.46 10.48
CA PRO A 83 17.15 26.56 10.45
C PRO A 83 17.39 27.18 11.83
N GLY A 84 18.65 27.29 12.23
CA GLY A 84 19.02 27.87 13.52
C GLY A 84 18.83 26.96 14.74
N LYS A 85 18.39 25.71 14.56
CA LYS A 85 18.31 24.71 15.63
C LYS A 85 19.56 23.84 15.71
N SER A 86 19.86 23.41 16.92
CA SER A 86 21.00 22.58 17.28
C SER A 86 20.55 21.30 17.98
N LEU A 87 21.50 20.38 18.19
CA LEU A 87 21.24 19.19 19.00
C LEU A 87 20.88 19.56 20.45
N GLU A 88 21.40 20.65 20.99
CA GLU A 88 21.06 21.10 22.35
C GLU A 88 19.57 21.46 22.43
N ASP A 89 19.05 22.18 21.43
CA ASP A 89 17.63 22.54 21.39
C ASP A 89 16.71 21.31 21.37
N VAL A 90 17.13 20.26 20.64
CA VAL A 90 16.44 18.96 20.60
C VAL A 90 16.45 18.29 21.97
N LEU A 91 17.60 18.27 22.64
CA LEU A 91 17.76 17.61 23.94
C LEU A 91 17.05 18.37 25.08
N SER A 92 16.94 19.69 24.95
CA SER A 92 16.23 20.56 25.89
C SER A 92 14.75 20.73 25.56
N TYR A 93 14.23 20.06 24.52
CA TYR A 93 12.83 20.18 24.15
C TYR A 93 11.94 19.61 25.25
N GLU A 94 11.07 20.46 25.80
CA GLU A 94 10.03 20.05 26.73
C GLU A 94 8.66 20.29 26.08
N GLY A 95 7.83 19.24 26.05
CA GLY A 95 6.44 19.37 25.62
C GLY A 95 5.62 20.36 26.46
N VAL A 96 4.37 20.59 26.05
CA VAL A 96 3.47 21.53 26.74
C VAL A 96 2.65 20.83 27.82
N GLN A 97 2.45 21.49 28.97
CA GLN A 97 1.51 21.03 29.98
C GLN A 97 0.09 21.38 29.57
N LEU A 98 -0.79 20.39 29.56
CA LEU A 98 -2.22 20.59 29.31
C LEU A 98 -3.06 19.98 30.41
N LEU A 99 -4.10 20.71 30.79
CA LEU A 99 -5.15 20.18 31.65
C LEU A 99 -5.93 19.10 30.89
N ASN A 100 -5.75 17.85 31.30
CA ASN A 100 -6.52 16.71 30.84
C ASN A 100 -7.17 16.00 32.03
N HIS A 101 -8.50 15.86 32.01
CA HIS A 101 -9.29 15.25 33.08
C HIS A 101 -8.96 15.78 34.50
N GLY A 102 -8.74 17.10 34.64
CA GLY A 102 -8.51 17.74 35.93
C GLY A 102 -7.07 17.62 36.48
N ARG A 103 -6.13 17.13 35.65
CA ARG A 103 -4.70 17.06 35.96
C ARG A 103 -3.90 17.65 34.81
N GLU A 104 -2.82 18.35 35.13
CA GLU A 104 -1.80 18.76 34.14
C GLU A 104 -1.02 17.53 33.66
N VAL A 105 -1.03 17.31 32.34
CA VAL A 105 -0.31 16.23 31.65
C VAL A 105 0.55 16.84 30.56
N GLN A 106 1.82 16.44 30.50
CA GLN A 106 2.76 16.90 29.49
C GLN A 106 2.52 16.17 28.18
N TYR A 107 2.38 16.93 27.09
CA TYR A 107 2.23 16.43 25.73
C TYR A 107 3.36 16.93 24.85
N GLU A 108 4.03 15.98 24.19
CA GLU A 108 5.14 16.23 23.25
C GLU A 108 4.69 16.69 21.85
N PHE A 109 3.39 16.97 21.69
CA PHE A 109 2.79 17.49 20.46
C PHE A 109 1.88 18.65 20.86
N LEU A 110 1.82 19.76 20.08
CA LEU A 110 0.61 20.56 19.82
C LEU A 110 0.84 21.92 19.14
N ASN A 111 -0.12 22.22 18.26
CA ASN A 111 -0.74 23.53 18.01
C ASN A 111 -1.37 24.12 19.30
N ALA A 112 -0.64 24.16 20.41
CA ALA A 112 -1.12 24.71 21.66
C ALA A 112 -1.01 26.23 21.55
N THR A 113 -2.09 26.93 21.86
CA THR A 113 -2.12 28.38 22.02
C THR A 113 -0.99 28.80 22.97
N GLY A 114 0.09 29.37 22.44
CA GLY A 114 1.23 29.88 23.21
C GLY A 114 2.62 29.33 22.84
N ALA A 115 2.73 28.26 22.05
CA ALA A 115 4.04 27.80 21.54
C ALA A 115 4.57 28.78 20.48
N SER A 116 5.85 29.17 20.58
CA SER A 116 6.47 29.99 19.53
C SER A 116 6.60 29.20 18.22
N GLU A 117 6.64 29.90 17.08
CA GLU A 117 6.85 29.27 15.76
C GLU A 117 8.12 28.39 15.77
N ASP A 118 9.19 28.90 16.37
CA ASP A 118 10.44 28.20 16.64
C ASP A 118 10.30 26.86 17.37
N GLN A 119 9.38 26.75 18.33
CA GLN A 119 9.11 25.50 19.06
C GLN A 119 8.27 24.54 18.22
N GLN A 120 7.37 25.07 17.39
CA GLN A 120 6.53 24.27 16.49
C GLN A 120 7.37 23.63 15.39
N GLU A 121 8.33 24.34 14.81
CA GLU A 121 9.23 23.79 13.79
C GLU A 121 10.11 22.65 14.34
N LEU A 122 10.67 22.84 15.54
CA LEU A 122 11.47 21.81 16.20
C LEU A 122 10.64 20.58 16.57
N GLN A 123 9.44 20.78 17.10
CA GLN A 123 8.49 19.70 17.37
C GLN A 123 8.12 18.96 16.08
N GLN A 124 7.77 19.68 15.02
CA GLN A 124 7.42 19.08 13.74
C GLN A 124 8.57 18.22 13.21
N TRP A 125 9.81 18.69 13.36
CA TRP A 125 10.99 17.90 13.03
C TRP A 125 11.09 16.64 13.90
N LEU A 126 10.90 16.73 15.21
CA LEU A 126 10.96 15.58 16.14
C LEU A 126 9.91 14.50 15.83
N ILE A 127 8.68 14.88 15.50
CA ILE A 127 7.63 13.90 15.16
C ILE A 127 7.77 13.36 13.73
N SER A 128 8.53 14.05 12.88
CA SER A 128 8.77 13.65 11.49
C SER A 128 10.10 12.92 11.30
N ASN A 129 11.01 12.91 12.29
CA ASN A 129 12.35 12.35 12.15
C ASN A 129 12.71 11.35 13.26
N PRO A 130 13.40 10.24 12.93
CA PRO A 130 13.73 9.79 11.57
C PRO A 130 12.47 9.36 10.81
N ASN A 131 12.46 9.50 9.49
CA ASN A 131 11.38 8.99 8.63
C ASN A 131 11.88 7.97 7.61
N ARG A 132 10.96 7.17 7.07
CA ARG A 132 11.28 6.21 6.01
C ARG A 132 11.60 6.96 4.72
N VAL A 133 12.68 6.54 4.05
CA VAL A 133 13.05 7.07 2.74
C VAL A 133 12.27 6.35 1.64
N ASN A 134 11.82 7.10 0.64
CA ASN A 134 11.35 6.50 -0.62
C ASN A 134 12.56 5.91 -1.38
N LEU A 135 12.53 4.60 -1.65
CA LEU A 135 13.67 3.86 -2.20
C LEU A 135 13.90 4.08 -3.70
N GLY A 136 12.97 4.75 -4.38
CA GLY A 136 13.10 5.11 -5.77
C GLY A 136 11.76 5.08 -6.49
N ARG A 137 11.82 5.00 -7.82
CA ARG A 137 10.65 4.94 -8.67
C ARG A 137 10.89 4.04 -9.87
N THR A 138 9.91 3.24 -10.24
CA THR A 138 9.92 2.49 -11.52
C THR A 138 8.57 2.52 -12.20
N GLY A 139 8.57 2.73 -13.51
CA GLY A 139 7.36 2.91 -14.30
C GLY A 139 7.55 2.57 -15.76
N LEU A 140 6.45 2.62 -16.52
CA LEU A 140 6.49 2.46 -17.96
C LEU A 140 7.05 3.72 -18.62
N ALA A 141 7.88 3.53 -19.64
CA ALA A 141 8.37 4.60 -20.49
C ALA A 141 7.73 4.43 -21.88
N PHE A 142 6.78 5.28 -22.21
CA PHE A 142 6.20 5.35 -23.56
C PHE A 142 7.15 6.13 -24.48
N LEU A 143 7.49 5.60 -25.65
CA LEU A 143 8.48 6.21 -26.54
C LEU A 143 7.80 6.90 -27.73
N ALA A 144 8.25 8.12 -28.07
CA ALA A 144 7.66 8.92 -29.15
C ALA A 144 7.89 8.31 -30.55
N SER A 145 8.96 7.55 -30.70
CA SER A 145 9.28 6.76 -31.89
C SER A 145 9.96 5.45 -31.48
N PRO A 146 10.02 4.43 -32.35
CA PRO A 146 10.71 3.18 -32.06
C PRO A 146 12.16 3.38 -31.58
N GLY A 147 12.43 3.11 -30.30
CA GLY A 147 13.74 3.31 -29.67
C GLY A 147 14.13 4.78 -29.45
N GLY A 148 13.19 5.70 -29.65
CA GLY A 148 13.38 7.14 -29.49
C GLY A 148 13.31 7.62 -28.04
N LYS A 149 13.13 8.92 -27.86
CA LYS A 149 12.97 9.53 -26.53
C LYS A 149 11.63 9.17 -25.90
N VAL A 150 11.58 9.24 -24.57
CA VAL A 150 10.34 9.14 -23.81
C VAL A 150 9.38 10.24 -24.27
N ASN A 151 8.13 9.87 -24.52
CA ASN A 151 7.05 10.79 -24.83
C ASN A 151 6.45 11.30 -23.51
N GLU A 152 6.87 12.50 -23.10
CA GLU A 152 6.43 13.14 -21.87
C GLU A 152 4.96 13.61 -21.90
N ASN A 153 4.33 13.61 -23.09
CA ASN A 153 2.93 14.00 -23.24
C ASN A 153 1.94 12.85 -22.97
N VAL A 154 2.43 11.63 -22.69
CA VAL A 154 1.55 10.51 -22.34
C VAL A 154 1.09 10.69 -20.89
N THR A 155 -0.23 10.78 -20.74
CA THR A 155 -0.93 10.88 -19.46
C THR A 155 -1.84 9.66 -19.25
N GLU A 156 -2.37 9.49 -18.04
CA GLU A 156 -3.35 8.43 -17.75
C GLU A 156 -4.57 8.48 -18.69
N GLY A 157 -4.99 9.68 -19.12
CA GLY A 157 -6.12 9.86 -20.03
C GLY A 157 -5.88 9.33 -21.46
N ASN A 158 -4.65 8.95 -21.81
CA ASN A 158 -4.33 8.28 -23.06
C ASN A 158 -4.50 6.76 -22.99
N LEU A 159 -4.80 6.22 -21.81
CA LEU A 159 -5.05 4.80 -21.61
C LEU A 159 -6.55 4.50 -21.72
N GLU A 160 -6.86 3.37 -22.35
CA GLU A 160 -8.23 2.89 -22.54
C GLU A 160 -8.40 1.51 -21.90
N ASP A 161 -9.66 1.11 -21.64
CA ASP A 161 -10.02 -0.23 -21.12
C ASP A 161 -9.21 -0.66 -19.89
N ILE A 162 -8.97 0.27 -18.97
CA ILE A 162 -8.11 0.06 -17.81
C ILE A 162 -8.81 -0.86 -16.80
N VAL A 163 -8.14 -1.96 -16.47
CA VAL A 163 -8.54 -2.89 -15.41
C VAL A 163 -7.32 -3.25 -14.58
N GLN A 164 -7.33 -2.89 -13.31
CA GLN A 164 -6.32 -3.27 -12.33
C GLN A 164 -6.98 -4.08 -11.22
N THR A 165 -6.39 -5.21 -10.87
CA THR A 165 -6.87 -6.12 -9.82
C THR A 165 -5.72 -6.54 -8.90
N LEU A 166 -5.92 -6.44 -7.59
CA LEU A 166 -5.06 -7.07 -6.59
C LEU A 166 -5.70 -8.38 -6.12
N ASP A 167 -5.04 -9.50 -6.41
CA ASP A 167 -5.44 -10.81 -5.91
C ASP A 167 -4.96 -10.97 -4.46
N LEU A 168 -5.90 -10.91 -3.52
CA LEU A 168 -5.63 -10.99 -2.08
C LEU A 168 -5.16 -12.39 -1.63
N TRP A 169 -5.43 -13.43 -2.42
CA TRP A 169 -5.02 -14.79 -2.09
C TRP A 169 -3.55 -15.04 -2.44
N THR A 170 -3.09 -14.47 -3.55
CA THR A 170 -1.73 -14.65 -4.08
C THR A 170 -0.79 -13.47 -3.82
N GLY A 171 -1.32 -12.31 -3.44
CA GLY A 171 -0.54 -11.08 -3.29
C GLY A 171 -0.07 -10.48 -4.62
N GLN A 172 -0.71 -10.85 -5.73
CA GLN A 172 -0.32 -10.42 -7.08
C GLN A 172 -1.22 -9.30 -7.57
N MET A 173 -0.61 -8.25 -8.10
CA MET A 173 -1.30 -7.21 -8.84
C MET A 173 -1.22 -7.47 -10.34
N THR A 174 -2.35 -7.37 -11.03
CA THR A 174 -2.45 -7.49 -12.48
C THR A 174 -3.18 -6.29 -13.04
N THR A 175 -2.56 -5.61 -13.98
CA THR A 175 -3.14 -4.50 -14.73
C THR A 175 -3.23 -4.89 -16.21
N SER A 176 -4.33 -4.54 -16.86
CA SER A 176 -4.46 -4.50 -18.31
C SER A 176 -5.03 -3.16 -18.76
N PHE A 177 -4.51 -2.60 -19.85
CA PHE A 177 -5.05 -1.43 -20.52
C PHE A 177 -4.67 -1.43 -22.00
N LYS A 178 -5.25 -0.52 -22.77
CA LYS A 178 -4.85 -0.22 -24.15
C LYS A 178 -4.15 1.12 -24.23
N PHE A 179 -3.11 1.17 -25.05
CA PHE A 179 -2.44 2.41 -25.44
C PHE A 179 -2.32 2.41 -26.97
N GLU A 180 -2.91 3.42 -27.62
CA GLU A 180 -2.99 3.52 -29.08
C GLU A 180 -3.47 2.22 -29.76
N GLY A 181 -4.52 1.63 -29.22
CA GLY A 181 -5.11 0.38 -29.73
C GLY A 181 -4.31 -0.90 -29.42
N SER A 182 -3.13 -0.81 -28.81
CA SER A 182 -2.32 -1.97 -28.42
C SER A 182 -2.54 -2.35 -26.96
N ASN A 183 -2.79 -3.64 -26.70
CA ASN A 183 -2.93 -4.15 -25.33
C ASN A 183 -1.59 -4.12 -24.60
N VAL A 184 -1.63 -3.73 -23.33
CA VAL A 184 -0.52 -3.81 -22.37
C VAL A 184 -1.04 -4.55 -21.14
N THR A 185 -0.33 -5.60 -20.73
CA THR A 185 -0.59 -6.31 -19.48
C THR A 185 0.65 -6.25 -18.60
N VAL A 186 0.46 -5.83 -17.35
CA VAL A 186 1.51 -5.72 -16.35
C VAL A 186 1.13 -6.59 -15.16
N ARG A 187 2.03 -7.49 -14.78
CA ARG A 187 1.93 -8.28 -13.55
C ARG A 187 3.04 -7.86 -12.61
N THR A 188 2.66 -7.46 -11.40
CA THR A 188 3.59 -7.00 -10.37
C THR A 188 3.41 -7.85 -9.11
N VAL A 189 4.52 -8.37 -8.60
CA VAL A 189 4.57 -9.20 -7.38
C VAL A 189 5.69 -8.72 -6.47
N CYS A 190 5.56 -8.92 -5.17
CA CYS A 190 6.67 -8.78 -4.22
C CYS A 190 7.18 -10.18 -3.86
N ALA A 191 8.49 -10.36 -3.82
CA ALA A 191 9.09 -11.61 -3.34
C ALA A 191 8.90 -11.73 -1.82
N GLN A 192 8.52 -12.92 -1.35
CA GLN A 192 8.18 -13.13 0.05
C GLN A 192 9.43 -13.06 0.96
N ASP A 193 10.55 -13.62 0.49
CA ASP A 193 11.76 -13.79 1.30
C ASP A 193 12.87 -12.77 0.97
N SER A 194 12.60 -11.83 0.06
CA SER A 194 13.54 -10.79 -0.35
C SER A 194 12.80 -9.51 -0.71
N ASP A 195 13.41 -8.35 -0.45
CA ASP A 195 12.84 -7.04 -0.75
C ASP A 195 12.98 -6.69 -2.24
N VAL A 196 12.31 -7.47 -3.08
CA VAL A 196 12.40 -7.42 -4.54
C VAL A 196 11.00 -7.40 -5.14
N ILE A 197 10.81 -6.53 -6.13
CA ILE A 197 9.63 -6.56 -7.00
C ILE A 197 9.92 -7.36 -8.27
N GLY A 198 8.99 -8.25 -8.61
CA GLY A 198 8.94 -8.90 -9.91
C GLY A 198 7.94 -8.18 -10.80
N VAL A 199 8.37 -7.75 -11.98
CA VAL A 199 7.52 -7.08 -12.97
C VAL A 199 7.57 -7.86 -14.28
N GLN A 200 6.41 -8.27 -14.78
CA GLN A 200 6.25 -8.84 -16.10
C GLN A 200 5.37 -7.93 -16.94
N VAL A 201 5.91 -7.44 -18.06
CA VAL A 201 5.18 -6.61 -19.04
C VAL A 201 5.01 -7.39 -20.33
N GLN A 202 3.77 -7.46 -20.82
CA GLN A 202 3.42 -8.09 -22.10
C GLN A 202 2.70 -7.07 -22.98
N SER A 203 3.30 -6.75 -24.13
CA SER A 203 2.68 -5.89 -25.15
C SER A 203 3.41 -6.02 -26.49
N PRO A 204 2.69 -5.95 -27.63
CA PRO A 204 3.31 -5.77 -28.95
C PRO A 204 4.22 -4.54 -29.04
N LEU A 205 3.95 -3.50 -28.23
CA LEU A 205 4.71 -2.25 -28.21
C LEU A 205 6.17 -2.45 -27.78
N ILE A 206 6.48 -3.50 -27.03
CA ILE A 206 7.86 -3.84 -26.64
C ILE A 206 8.67 -4.25 -27.87
N ALA A 207 8.12 -5.14 -28.70
CA ALA A 207 8.76 -5.57 -29.94
C ALA A 207 8.90 -4.42 -30.96
N GLN A 208 7.94 -3.49 -30.94
CA GLN A 208 7.98 -2.26 -31.74
C GLN A 208 8.94 -1.19 -31.17
N LYS A 209 9.57 -1.44 -30.01
CA LYS A 209 10.41 -0.47 -29.28
C LYS A 209 9.66 0.84 -28.97
N ARG A 210 8.37 0.76 -28.67
CA ARG A 210 7.50 1.88 -28.30
C ARG A 210 7.16 1.93 -26.81
N LEU A 211 7.49 0.86 -26.08
CA LEU A 211 7.28 0.73 -24.64
C LEU A 211 8.56 0.20 -23.99
N GLY A 212 8.99 0.87 -22.92
CA GLY A 212 10.12 0.47 -22.08
C GLY A 212 9.79 0.60 -20.60
N LEU A 213 10.81 0.45 -19.77
CA LEU A 213 10.77 0.71 -18.33
C LEU A 213 11.78 1.79 -18.00
N PHE A 214 11.45 2.66 -17.06
CA PHE A 214 12.43 3.53 -16.43
C PHE A 214 12.62 3.11 -14.97
N VAL A 215 13.84 3.30 -14.48
CA VAL A 215 14.18 3.19 -13.06
C VAL A 215 14.83 4.50 -12.66
N HIS A 216 14.29 5.14 -11.64
CA HIS A 216 14.82 6.36 -11.08
C HIS A 216 15.18 6.10 -9.62
N CYS A 217 16.47 6.15 -9.31
CA CYS A 217 16.95 6.07 -7.93
C CYS A 217 16.81 7.45 -7.29
N CYS A 218 16.23 7.51 -6.08
CA CYS A 218 16.25 8.75 -5.31
C CYS A 218 17.71 9.11 -5.01
N GLN A 219 18.17 10.26 -5.51
CA GLN A 219 19.38 10.87 -4.98
C GLN A 219 19.08 11.35 -3.57
N LEU A 220 19.72 10.72 -2.58
CA LEU A 220 19.81 11.27 -1.24
C LEU A 220 20.77 12.46 -1.32
N SER A 221 20.21 13.65 -1.48
CA SER A 221 20.95 14.90 -1.29
C SER A 221 21.27 14.98 0.21
N TYR A 222 22.51 14.73 0.58
CA TYR A 222 23.04 15.00 1.93
C TYR A 222 23.51 16.45 2.02
#